data_AF-A0A165PRR0-F1
#
_entry.id   AF-A0A165PRR0-F1
#
_cell.length_a   1.000
_cell.length_b   1.000
_cell.length_c   1.000
_cell.angle_alpha   90.00
_cell.angle_beta   90.00
_cell.angle_gamma   90.00
#
_symmetry.space_group_name_H-M   'P 1'
#
loop_
_entity.id
_entity.type
_entity.pdbx_description
1 polymer ?
#
loop_
_entity_poly.entity_id
_entity_poly.type
_entity_poly.pdbx_seq_one_letter_code
_entity_poly.pdbx_strand_id
1 'polypeptide(L)'
;MIMDRSQIALLRYAGHFTSIYALFVAVFFAFMMLNFIVWEVELPLHYVDWIVVIICGERVGQTIYKRNATGLEGVGLYKLSGLCLLGIVAIDIIFTLLAILVDSRLEWIPKTAVEYVFSIIFPAIFIFWMIWFGFKWGFRTAEQKAAKRAAKAVEQSLFDLLLTLENQLLDPVVRRTRKKLEQLLHVDFAEIGASGRMYDRRQILDELPAEAHDYPTRTIEGFHIRELSEGLVQVFYDIAENGTRRTSIWMFAGHQWRMIYHQGTRRAS
;
A
#
# COMPACT_ATOMS: atom_id res chain seq x y z
N MET A 1 -24.05 6.70 -33.96
CA MET A 1 -23.88 7.33 -32.64
C MET A 1 -22.61 6.75 -32.02
N ILE A 2 -21.49 7.47 -32.09
CA ILE A 2 -20.17 6.98 -31.67
C ILE A 2 -20.04 7.24 -30.17
N MET A 3 -19.93 6.19 -29.37
CA MET A 3 -19.80 6.28 -27.92
C MET A 3 -18.39 6.77 -27.56
N ASP A 4 -18.29 7.83 -26.76
CA ASP A 4 -17.00 8.43 -26.33
C ASP A 4 -16.15 7.43 -25.51
N ARG A 5 -14.81 7.50 -25.63
CA ARG A 5 -13.85 6.64 -24.90
C ARG A 5 -14.06 6.69 -23.39
N SER A 6 -14.51 7.83 -22.85
CA SER A 6 -14.85 7.97 -21.43
C SER A 6 -16.02 7.07 -21.01
N GLN A 7 -17.05 6.97 -21.86
CA GLN A 7 -18.23 6.13 -21.62
C GLN A 7 -17.89 4.64 -21.72
N ILE A 8 -17.05 4.26 -22.68
CA ILE A 8 -16.55 2.88 -22.83
C ILE A 8 -15.78 2.44 -21.56
N ALA A 9 -14.99 3.34 -20.96
CA ALA A 9 -14.28 3.05 -19.73
C ALA A 9 -15.23 2.82 -18.54
N LEU A 10 -16.27 3.66 -18.39
CA LEU A 10 -17.26 3.53 -17.31
C LEU A 10 -18.08 2.25 -17.42
N LEU A 11 -18.54 1.89 -18.62
CA LEU A 11 -19.26 0.65 -18.86
C LEU A 11 -18.43 -0.59 -18.50
N ARG A 12 -17.13 -0.56 -18.78
CA ARG A 12 -16.23 -1.65 -18.37
C ARG A 12 -16.10 -1.76 -16.84
N TYR A 13 -16.05 -0.64 -16.13
CA TYR A 13 -16.01 -0.66 -14.65
C TYR A 13 -17.34 -1.10 -14.06
N ALA A 14 -18.46 -0.65 -14.63
CA ALA A 14 -19.79 -1.12 -14.25
C ALA A 14 -19.93 -2.62 -14.50
N GLY A 15 -19.51 -3.11 -15.67
CA GLY A 15 -19.49 -4.54 -15.99
C GLY A 15 -18.67 -5.37 -14.99
N HIS A 16 -17.49 -4.87 -14.60
CA HIS A 16 -16.67 -5.53 -13.58
C HIS A 16 -17.37 -5.53 -12.21
N PHE A 17 -17.98 -4.42 -11.81
CA PHE A 17 -18.78 -4.34 -10.60
C PHE A 17 -19.91 -5.38 -10.61
N THR A 18 -20.68 -5.42 -11.69
CA THR A 18 -21.83 -6.32 -11.81
C THR A 18 -21.43 -7.79 -11.87
N SER A 19 -20.28 -8.13 -12.47
CA SER A 19 -19.76 -9.49 -12.44
C SER A 19 -19.39 -9.94 -11.03
N ILE A 20 -18.75 -9.07 -10.24
CA ILE A 20 -18.41 -9.38 -8.84
C ILE A 20 -19.69 -9.55 -8.03
N TYR A 21 -20.66 -8.63 -8.18
CA TYR A 21 -21.95 -8.69 -7.51
C TYR A 21 -22.70 -9.98 -7.85
N ALA A 22 -22.82 -10.31 -9.14
CA ALA A 22 -23.47 -11.54 -9.62
C ALA A 22 -22.87 -12.80 -9.00
N LEU A 23 -21.54 -12.85 -8.84
CA LEU A 23 -20.87 -13.99 -8.22
C LEU A 23 -21.27 -14.14 -6.73
N PHE A 24 -21.29 -13.03 -5.98
CA PHE A 24 -21.73 -13.07 -4.58
C PHE A 24 -23.19 -13.49 -4.46
N VAL A 25 -24.09 -12.88 -5.23
CA VAL A 25 -25.52 -13.21 -5.22
C VAL A 25 -25.75 -14.67 -5.62
N ALA A 26 -25.06 -15.18 -6.65
CA ALA A 26 -25.16 -16.58 -7.05
C ALA A 26 -24.77 -17.54 -5.92
N VAL A 27 -23.70 -17.24 -5.18
CA VAL A 27 -23.26 -18.06 -4.03
C VAL A 27 -24.28 -18.01 -2.90
N PHE A 28 -24.78 -16.82 -2.54
CA PHE A 28 -25.79 -16.68 -1.49
C PHE A 28 -27.11 -17.35 -1.88
N PHE A 29 -27.53 -17.20 -3.13
CA PHE A 29 -28.72 -17.84 -3.67
C PHE A 29 -28.61 -19.36 -3.62
N ALA A 30 -27.49 -19.94 -4.09
CA ALA A 30 -27.27 -21.38 -4.03
C ALA A 30 -27.27 -21.90 -2.58
N PHE A 31 -26.65 -21.16 -1.66
CA PHE A 31 -26.65 -21.51 -0.24
C PHE A 31 -28.06 -21.43 0.37
N MET A 32 -28.83 -20.39 0.06
CA MET A 32 -30.21 -20.23 0.49
C MET A 32 -31.10 -21.36 -0.05
N MET A 33 -31.00 -21.68 -1.34
CA MET A 33 -31.76 -22.77 -1.96
C MET A 33 -31.40 -24.13 -1.37
N LEU A 34 -30.12 -24.41 -1.14
CA LEU A 34 -29.70 -25.65 -0.47
C LEU A 34 -30.33 -25.76 0.92
N ASN A 35 -30.36 -24.67 1.68
CA ASN A 35 -30.93 -24.71 3.02
C ASN A 35 -32.45 -24.94 3.01
N PHE A 36 -33.14 -24.26 2.11
CA PHE A 36 -34.58 -24.41 1.94
C PHE A 36 -34.94 -25.83 1.49
N ILE A 37 -34.24 -26.40 0.52
CA ILE A 37 -34.54 -27.73 -0.02
C ILE A 37 -34.25 -28.85 0.99
N VAL A 38 -33.16 -28.73 1.76
CA VAL A 38 -32.70 -29.81 2.66
C VAL A 38 -33.37 -29.74 4.03
N TRP A 39 -33.57 -28.53 4.57
CA TRP A 39 -34.04 -28.33 5.94
C TRP A 39 -35.36 -27.57 6.04
N GLU A 40 -35.96 -27.14 4.93
CA GLU A 40 -37.17 -26.29 4.92
C GLU A 40 -36.99 -24.99 5.74
N VAL A 41 -35.76 -24.49 5.82
CA VAL A 41 -35.41 -23.26 6.55
C VAL A 41 -35.17 -22.11 5.58
N GLU A 42 -35.89 -21.01 5.77
CA GLU A 42 -35.60 -19.72 5.13
C GLU A 42 -34.56 -18.93 5.92
N LEU A 43 -33.47 -18.54 5.26
CA LEU A 43 -32.43 -17.71 5.87
C LEU A 43 -32.65 -16.23 5.51
N PRO A 44 -32.64 -15.30 6.48
CA PRO A 44 -32.83 -13.88 6.24
C PRO A 44 -31.53 -13.21 5.73
N LEU A 45 -31.05 -13.62 4.55
CA LEU A 45 -29.81 -13.13 3.96
C LEU A 45 -29.96 -11.78 3.22
N HIS A 46 -31.16 -11.21 3.16
CA HIS A 46 -31.47 -9.97 2.43
C HIS A 46 -30.71 -8.73 2.92
N TYR A 47 -30.12 -8.77 4.13
CA TYR A 47 -29.24 -7.71 4.63
C TYR A 47 -27.78 -7.85 4.17
N VAL A 48 -27.37 -9.03 3.71
CA VAL A 48 -26.00 -9.30 3.26
C VAL A 48 -25.71 -8.60 1.93
N ASP A 49 -26.72 -8.49 1.06
CA ASP A 49 -26.61 -7.85 -0.25
C ASP A 49 -26.12 -6.40 -0.14
N TRP A 50 -26.51 -5.72 0.94
CA TRP A 50 -26.16 -4.32 1.21
C TRP A 50 -24.65 -4.19 1.44
N ILE A 51 -24.06 -5.12 2.18
CA ILE A 51 -22.61 -5.18 2.44
C ILE A 51 -21.85 -5.54 1.16
N VAL A 52 -22.38 -6.48 0.37
CA VAL A 52 -21.79 -6.91 -0.91
C VAL A 52 -21.63 -5.71 -1.85
N VAL A 53 -22.62 -4.83 -1.93
CA VAL A 53 -22.57 -3.63 -2.77
C VAL A 53 -21.41 -2.71 -2.39
N ILE A 54 -21.16 -2.48 -1.09
CA ILE A 54 -20.02 -1.68 -0.63
C ILE A 54 -18.71 -2.36 -1.00
N ILE A 55 -18.59 -3.67 -0.79
CA ILE A 55 -17.38 -4.44 -1.10
C ILE A 55 -17.08 -4.38 -2.61
N CYS A 56 -18.09 -4.54 -3.46
CA CYS A 56 -17.96 -4.42 -4.91
C CYS A 56 -17.47 -3.02 -5.29
N GLY A 57 -18.07 -1.99 -4.68
CA GLY A 57 -17.69 -0.59 -4.87
C GLY A 57 -16.25 -0.33 -4.44
N GLU A 58 -15.83 -0.86 -3.29
CA GLU A 58 -14.46 -0.74 -2.79
C GLU A 58 -13.46 -1.37 -3.78
N ARG A 59 -13.70 -2.62 -4.20
CA ARG A 59 -12.78 -3.36 -5.08
C ARG A 59 -12.63 -2.71 -6.45
N VAL A 60 -13.74 -2.28 -7.05
CA VAL A 60 -13.71 -1.59 -8.34
C VAL A 60 -13.13 -0.19 -8.18
N GLY A 61 -13.45 0.52 -7.09
CA GLY A 61 -12.85 1.82 -6.76
C GLY A 61 -11.33 1.75 -6.65
N GLN A 62 -10.81 0.74 -5.94
CA GLN A 62 -9.36 0.48 -5.86
C GLN A 62 -8.75 0.18 -7.24
N THR A 63 -9.47 -0.52 -8.10
CA THR A 63 -9.02 -0.85 -9.47
C THR A 63 -8.94 0.38 -10.35
N ILE A 64 -9.93 1.28 -10.26
CA ILE A 64 -9.95 2.56 -10.97
C ILE A 64 -8.75 3.42 -10.53
N TYR A 65 -8.56 3.57 -9.22
CA TYR A 65 -7.44 4.35 -8.68
C TYR A 65 -6.09 3.80 -9.16
N LYS A 66 -5.87 2.48 -9.11
CA LYS A 66 -4.62 1.86 -9.57
C LYS A 66 -4.33 2.11 -11.05
N ARG A 67 -5.35 2.23 -11.90
CA ARG A 67 -5.19 2.45 -13.35
C ARG A 67 -4.97 3.92 -13.71
N ASN A 68 -5.59 4.82 -12.96
CA ASN A 68 -5.65 6.25 -13.32
C ASN A 68 -4.86 7.15 -12.35
N ALA A 69 -4.26 6.57 -11.30
CA ALA A 69 -3.63 7.26 -10.17
C ALA A 69 -4.53 8.26 -9.41
N THR A 70 -5.82 8.31 -9.75
CA THR A 70 -6.80 9.27 -9.25
C THR A 70 -8.17 8.60 -9.12
N GLY A 71 -8.97 9.04 -8.15
CA GLY A 71 -10.36 8.61 -7.99
C GLY A 71 -11.29 9.34 -8.96
N LEU A 72 -12.44 8.74 -9.26
CA LEU A 72 -13.50 9.43 -10.00
C LEU A 72 -14.24 10.41 -9.09
N GLU A 73 -14.56 11.58 -9.62
CA GLU A 73 -15.28 12.63 -8.90
C GLU A 73 -16.45 13.19 -9.72
N GLY A 74 -17.34 13.92 -9.04
CA GLY A 74 -18.47 14.60 -9.64
C GLY A 74 -19.32 13.68 -10.53
N VAL A 75 -19.67 14.19 -11.72
CA VAL A 75 -20.60 13.56 -12.67
C VAL A 75 -20.16 12.15 -13.08
N GLY A 76 -18.85 11.89 -13.21
CA GLY A 76 -18.35 10.57 -13.61
C GLY A 76 -18.66 9.49 -12.58
N LEU A 77 -18.54 9.83 -11.29
CA LEU A 77 -18.85 8.92 -10.19
C LEU A 77 -20.35 8.63 -10.10
N TYR A 78 -21.20 9.66 -10.22
CA TYR A 78 -22.66 9.47 -10.22
C TYR A 78 -23.13 8.61 -11.40
N LYS A 79 -22.57 8.84 -12.61
CA LYS A 79 -22.86 8.01 -13.79
C LYS A 79 -22.47 6.55 -13.56
N LEU A 80 -21.29 6.30 -13.00
CA LEU A 80 -20.83 4.94 -12.70
C LEU A 80 -21.74 4.27 -11.65
N SER A 81 -22.08 4.95 -10.56
CA SER A 81 -23.01 4.42 -9.55
C SER A 81 -24.38 4.08 -10.15
N GLY A 82 -24.90 4.92 -11.05
CA GLY A 82 -26.15 4.65 -11.76
C GLY A 82 -26.08 3.43 -12.68
N LEU A 83 -24.99 3.28 -13.44
CA LEU A 83 -24.78 2.09 -14.29
C LEU A 83 -24.68 0.80 -13.46
N CYS A 84 -24.00 0.84 -12.32
CA CYS A 84 -23.90 -0.29 -11.40
C CYS A 84 -25.27 -0.64 -10.79
N LEU A 85 -26.07 0.37 -10.41
CA LEU A 85 -27.43 0.16 -9.91
C LEU A 85 -28.32 -0.55 -10.94
N LEU A 86 -28.26 -0.13 -12.21
CA LEU A 86 -29.00 -0.80 -13.29
C LEU A 86 -28.61 -2.27 -13.42
N GLY A 87 -27.31 -2.57 -13.27
CA GLY A 87 -26.83 -3.94 -13.30
C GLY A 87 -27.26 -4.78 -12.10
N ILE A 88 -27.28 -4.20 -10.89
CA ILE A 88 -27.84 -4.85 -9.68
C ILE A 88 -29.31 -5.19 -9.91
N VAL A 89 -30.12 -4.21 -10.31
CA VAL A 89 -31.55 -4.40 -10.55
C VAL A 89 -31.80 -5.50 -11.58
N ALA A 90 -31.02 -5.54 -12.67
CA ALA A 90 -31.13 -6.59 -13.67
C ALA A 90 -30.80 -7.99 -13.11
N ILE A 91 -29.76 -8.10 -12.28
CA ILE A 91 -29.37 -9.36 -11.63
C ILE A 91 -30.44 -9.81 -10.64
N ASP A 92 -30.89 -8.91 -9.77
CA ASP A 92 -31.88 -9.23 -8.74
C ASP A 92 -33.20 -9.69 -9.37
N ILE A 93 -33.66 -9.03 -10.46
CA ILE A 93 -34.83 -9.48 -11.23
C ILE A 93 -34.67 -10.92 -11.73
N ILE A 94 -33.50 -11.27 -12.27
CA ILE A 94 -33.23 -12.63 -12.76
C ILE A 94 -33.33 -13.64 -11.61
N PHE A 95 -32.72 -13.36 -10.46
CA PHE A 95 -32.75 -14.27 -9.31
C PHE A 95 -34.15 -14.36 -8.68
N THR A 96 -34.92 -13.28 -8.64
CA THR A 96 -36.32 -13.31 -8.21
C THR A 96 -37.16 -14.20 -9.13
N LEU A 97 -37.00 -14.08 -10.45
CA LEU A 97 -37.71 -14.94 -11.42
C LEU A 97 -37.33 -16.41 -11.27
N LEU A 98 -36.06 -16.71 -11.02
CA LEU A 98 -35.59 -18.07 -10.75
C LEU A 98 -36.17 -18.64 -9.45
N ALA A 99 -36.27 -17.84 -8.39
CA ALA A 99 -36.87 -18.25 -7.12
C ALA A 99 -38.36 -18.60 -7.28
N ILE A 100 -39.12 -17.77 -7.99
CA ILE A 100 -40.55 -18.00 -8.28
C ILE A 100 -40.75 -19.27 -9.10
N LEU A 101 -39.84 -19.58 -10.03
CA LEU A 101 -39.90 -20.82 -10.81
C LEU A 101 -39.72 -22.08 -9.93
N VAL A 102 -38.99 -21.96 -8.82
CA VAL A 102 -38.73 -23.06 -7.88
C VAL A 102 -39.89 -23.25 -6.91
N ASP A 103 -40.45 -22.18 -6.33
CA ASP A 103 -41.65 -22.24 -5.48
C ASP A 103 -42.51 -20.99 -5.71
N SER A 104 -43.74 -21.17 -6.20
CA SER A 104 -44.69 -20.08 -6.46
C SER A 104 -45.19 -19.37 -5.21
N ARG A 105 -44.96 -19.93 -4.02
CA ARG A 105 -45.24 -19.25 -2.73
C ARG A 105 -44.27 -18.11 -2.44
N LEU A 106 -43.16 -18.00 -3.18
CA LEU A 106 -42.18 -16.90 -3.09
C LEU A 106 -42.59 -15.67 -3.92
N GLU A 107 -43.85 -15.57 -4.38
CA GLU A 107 -44.38 -14.39 -5.07
C GLU A 107 -44.38 -13.16 -4.16
N TRP A 108 -43.43 -12.27 -4.39
CA TRP A 108 -43.40 -10.95 -3.78
C TRP A 108 -43.70 -9.89 -4.84
N ILE A 109 -44.98 -9.60 -5.03
CA ILE A 109 -45.45 -8.54 -5.93
C ILE A 109 -46.13 -7.47 -5.07
N PRO A 110 -45.60 -6.23 -5.02
CA PRO A 110 -46.25 -5.12 -4.34
C PRO A 110 -47.65 -4.91 -4.90
N LYS A 111 -48.67 -4.89 -4.03
CA LYS A 111 -50.08 -4.72 -4.40
C LYS A 111 -50.54 -3.28 -4.26
N THR A 112 -49.81 -2.47 -3.50
CA THR A 112 -50.13 -1.06 -3.25
C THR A 112 -49.00 -0.12 -3.66
N ALA A 113 -49.33 1.15 -3.93
CA ALA A 113 -48.34 2.17 -4.24
C ALA A 113 -47.35 2.40 -3.07
N VAL A 114 -47.81 2.27 -1.84
CA VAL A 114 -46.98 2.38 -0.63
C VAL A 114 -45.97 1.22 -0.58
N GLU A 115 -46.42 -0.02 -0.81
CA GLU A 115 -45.52 -1.16 -0.88
C GLU A 115 -44.45 -0.96 -1.96
N TYR A 116 -44.84 -0.52 -3.17
CA TYR A 116 -43.88 -0.27 -4.26
C TYR A 116 -42.79 0.74 -3.89
N VAL A 117 -43.18 1.83 -3.22
CA VAL A 117 -42.23 2.87 -2.77
C VAL A 117 -41.25 2.31 -1.75
N PHE A 118 -41.73 1.61 -0.72
CA PHE A 118 -40.86 1.10 0.35
C PHE A 118 -40.02 -0.10 -0.06
N SER A 119 -40.45 -0.83 -1.08
CA SER A 119 -39.90 -2.12 -1.40
C SER A 119 -38.98 -2.11 -2.62
N ILE A 120 -39.14 -1.13 -3.51
CA ILE A 120 -38.32 -1.00 -4.73
C ILE A 120 -37.61 0.35 -4.77
N ILE A 121 -38.36 1.46 -4.64
CA ILE A 121 -37.79 2.81 -4.83
C ILE A 121 -36.82 3.17 -3.70
N PHE A 122 -37.25 3.02 -2.45
CA PHE A 122 -36.43 3.37 -1.29
C PHE A 122 -35.13 2.55 -1.23
N PRO A 123 -35.14 1.21 -1.40
CA PRO A 123 -33.92 0.42 -1.51
C PRO A 123 -33.03 0.83 -2.67
N ALA A 124 -33.59 1.13 -3.86
CA ALA A 124 -32.77 1.56 -5.01
C ALA A 124 -32.02 2.87 -4.74
N ILE A 125 -32.68 3.86 -4.12
CA ILE A 125 -32.03 5.11 -3.69
C ILE A 125 -30.93 4.81 -2.67
N PHE A 126 -31.22 3.95 -1.69
CA PHE A 126 -30.25 3.59 -0.66
C PHE A 126 -29.03 2.86 -1.24
N ILE A 127 -29.25 1.86 -2.08
CA ILE A 127 -28.22 1.09 -2.79
C ILE A 127 -27.35 2.01 -3.65
N PHE A 128 -27.94 2.98 -4.35
CA PHE A 128 -27.16 3.97 -5.11
C PHE A 128 -26.12 4.67 -4.23
N TRP A 129 -26.53 5.13 -3.04
CA TRP A 129 -25.63 5.79 -2.09
C TRP A 129 -24.60 4.82 -1.50
N MET A 130 -24.94 3.54 -1.29
CA MET A 130 -23.98 2.53 -0.86
C MET A 130 -22.93 2.22 -1.92
N ILE A 131 -23.31 2.13 -3.20
CA ILE A 131 -22.37 1.98 -4.32
C ILE A 131 -21.42 3.17 -4.35
N TRP A 132 -21.98 4.38 -4.32
CA TRP A 132 -21.23 5.63 -4.32
C TRP A 132 -20.25 5.69 -3.15
N PHE A 133 -20.72 5.33 -1.95
CA PHE A 133 -19.90 5.24 -0.74
C PHE A 133 -18.79 4.20 -0.90
N GLY A 134 -19.10 3.01 -1.39
CA GLY A 134 -18.13 1.95 -1.66
C GLY A 134 -17.02 2.40 -2.61
N PHE A 135 -17.37 3.13 -3.69
CA PHE A 135 -16.36 3.72 -4.57
C PHE A 135 -15.48 4.75 -3.86
N LYS A 136 -16.08 5.72 -3.15
CA LYS A 136 -15.31 6.72 -2.39
C LYS A 136 -14.40 6.06 -1.35
N TRP A 137 -14.89 5.03 -0.67
CA TRP A 137 -14.11 4.21 0.25
C TRP A 137 -12.97 3.49 -0.46
N GLY A 138 -13.23 2.89 -1.62
CA GLY A 138 -12.23 2.26 -2.48
C GLY A 138 -11.13 3.21 -2.94
N PHE A 139 -11.47 4.45 -3.32
CA PHE A 139 -10.50 5.45 -3.72
C PHE A 139 -9.59 5.86 -2.55
N ARG A 140 -10.19 6.20 -1.40
CA ARG A 140 -9.45 6.60 -0.19
C ARG A 140 -8.51 5.49 0.29
N THR A 141 -8.98 4.25 0.31
CA THR A 141 -8.15 3.11 0.72
C THR A 141 -7.00 2.85 -0.26
N ALA A 142 -7.22 3.03 -1.56
CA ALA A 142 -6.17 2.90 -2.57
C ALA A 142 -5.12 4.01 -2.47
N GLU A 143 -5.56 5.25 -2.27
CA GLU A 143 -4.71 6.42 -2.06
C GLU A 143 -3.81 6.24 -0.84
N GLN A 144 -4.37 5.88 0.32
CA GLN A 144 -3.61 5.61 1.54
C GLN A 144 -2.60 4.47 1.35
N LYS A 145 -3.00 3.38 0.66
CA LYS A 145 -2.09 2.27 0.34
C LYS A 145 -0.95 2.72 -0.58
N ALA A 146 -1.23 3.57 -1.56
CA ALA A 146 -0.22 4.12 -2.46
C ALA A 146 0.77 5.03 -1.72
N ALA A 147 0.27 5.94 -0.87
CA ALA A 147 1.09 6.82 -0.04
C ALA A 147 2.01 6.02 0.90
N LYS A 148 1.48 5.00 1.59
CA LYS A 148 2.29 4.11 2.44
C LYS A 148 3.38 3.37 1.67
N ARG A 149 3.08 2.90 0.45
CA ARG A 149 4.07 2.24 -0.42
C ARG A 149 5.16 3.21 -0.88
N ALA A 150 4.79 4.43 -1.24
CA ALA A 150 5.74 5.46 -1.63
C ALA A 150 6.67 5.80 -0.46
N ALA A 151 6.12 6.04 0.74
CA ALA A 151 6.92 6.29 1.94
C ALA A 151 7.90 5.14 2.23
N LYS A 152 7.42 3.89 2.20
CA LYS A 152 8.28 2.71 2.36
C LYS A 152 9.37 2.60 1.28
N ALA A 153 9.07 2.98 0.04
CA ALA A 153 10.05 2.97 -1.04
C ALA A 153 11.13 4.03 -0.84
N VAL A 154 10.78 5.22 -0.35
CA VAL A 154 11.75 6.26 0.02
C VAL A 154 12.64 5.78 1.16
N GLU A 155 12.05 5.22 2.21
CA GLU A 155 12.78 4.65 3.35
C GLU A 155 13.76 3.54 2.90
N GLN A 156 13.31 2.62 2.04
CA GLN A 156 14.16 1.57 1.49
C GLN A 156 15.30 2.16 0.63
N SER A 157 15.00 3.16 -0.21
CA SER A 157 16.02 3.81 -1.03
C SER A 157 17.08 4.51 -0.18
N LEU A 158 16.68 5.11 0.95
CA LEU A 158 17.60 5.72 1.91
C LEU A 158 18.45 4.65 2.62
N PHE A 159 17.83 3.55 3.04
CA PHE A 159 18.52 2.39 3.60
C PHE A 159 19.61 1.87 2.66
N ASP A 160 19.26 1.59 1.39
CA ASP A 160 20.18 1.05 0.38
C ASP A 160 21.32 2.04 0.08
N LEU A 161 21.01 3.34 0.04
CA LEU A 161 22.00 4.40 -0.16
C LEU A 161 23.00 4.43 1.01
N LEU A 162 22.52 4.49 2.25
CA LEU A 162 23.39 4.56 3.43
C LEU A 162 24.23 3.29 3.59
N LEU A 163 23.65 2.12 3.32
CA LEU A 163 24.40 0.85 3.29
C LEU A 163 25.52 0.89 2.24
N THR A 164 25.24 1.46 1.06
CA THR A 164 26.25 1.62 0.00
C THR A 164 27.38 2.55 0.46
N LEU A 165 27.06 3.69 1.08
CA LEU A 165 28.06 4.65 1.56
C LEU A 165 28.90 4.08 2.72
N GLU A 166 28.31 3.30 3.61
CA GLU A 166 29.02 2.57 4.66
C GLU A 166 29.97 1.52 4.08
N ASN A 167 29.52 0.73 3.10
CA ASN A 167 30.40 -0.21 2.40
C ASN A 167 31.55 0.51 1.67
N GLN A 168 31.32 1.70 1.10
CA GLN A 168 32.40 2.51 0.51
C GLN A 168 33.46 2.88 1.55
N LEU A 169 33.09 3.20 2.79
CA LEU A 169 34.06 3.48 3.86
C LEU A 169 34.85 2.24 4.31
N LEU A 170 34.38 1.03 3.96
CA LEU A 170 35.10 -0.23 4.16
C LEU A 170 35.94 -0.65 2.96
N ASP A 171 35.71 -0.09 1.76
CA ASP A 171 36.44 -0.43 0.55
C ASP A 171 37.89 0.12 0.59
N PRO A 172 38.93 -0.74 0.53
CA PRO A 172 40.33 -0.31 0.48
C PRO A 172 40.63 0.73 -0.62
N VAL A 173 39.95 0.65 -1.77
CA VAL A 173 40.13 1.58 -2.91
C VAL A 173 39.61 2.97 -2.56
N VAL A 174 38.53 3.07 -1.79
CA VAL A 174 38.00 4.34 -1.30
C VAL A 174 38.89 4.85 -0.16
N ARG A 175 39.26 3.98 0.80
CA ARG A 175 40.09 4.33 1.97
C ARG A 175 41.46 4.89 1.59
N ARG A 176 42.08 4.40 0.50
CA ARG A 176 43.33 4.96 -0.04
C ARG A 176 43.19 6.31 -0.75
N THR A 177 41.96 6.72 -1.10
CA THR A 177 41.71 7.89 -1.94
C THR A 177 41.16 9.05 -1.12
N ARG A 178 42.05 9.96 -0.69
CA ARG A 178 41.67 11.15 0.11
C ARG A 178 40.44 11.89 -0.45
N LYS A 179 40.42 12.18 -1.75
CA LYS A 179 39.32 12.90 -2.40
C LYS A 179 37.96 12.20 -2.27
N LYS A 180 37.93 10.85 -2.28
CA LYS A 180 36.69 10.09 -2.08
C LYS A 180 36.25 10.13 -0.61
N LEU A 181 37.19 10.01 0.33
CA LEU A 181 36.90 10.19 1.75
C LEU A 181 36.38 11.60 2.04
N GLU A 182 36.94 12.63 1.42
CA GLU A 182 36.46 14.02 1.58
C GLU A 182 35.02 14.23 1.13
N GLN A 183 34.53 13.43 0.18
CA GLN A 183 33.13 13.43 -0.26
C GLN A 183 32.21 12.70 0.72
N LEU A 184 32.71 11.70 1.44
CA LEU A 184 31.96 10.87 2.38
C LEU A 184 31.95 11.44 3.80
N LEU A 185 32.97 12.20 4.20
CA LEU A 185 33.14 12.72 5.56
C LEU A 185 32.77 14.21 5.62
N HIS A 186 31.82 14.53 6.50
CA HIS A 186 31.39 15.88 6.80
C HIS A 186 32.57 16.72 7.32
N VAL A 187 32.53 18.05 7.14
CA VAL A 187 33.63 18.93 7.58
C VAL A 187 33.85 18.84 9.10
N ASP A 188 32.77 18.70 9.87
CA ASP A 188 32.77 18.55 11.32
C ASP A 188 32.79 17.07 11.78
N PHE A 189 33.33 16.18 10.96
CA PHE A 189 33.38 14.75 11.27
C PHE A 189 34.23 14.44 12.51
N ALA A 190 33.70 13.56 13.37
CA ALA A 190 34.41 12.99 14.52
C ALA A 190 34.23 11.47 14.61
N GLU A 191 35.29 10.76 14.97
CA GLU A 191 35.28 9.32 15.21
C GLU A 191 35.78 8.97 16.62
N ILE A 192 35.11 8.02 17.27
CA ILE A 192 35.64 7.34 18.46
C ILE A 192 36.02 5.91 18.06
N GLY A 193 37.32 5.66 17.98
CA GLY A 193 37.85 4.34 17.65
C GLY A 193 37.60 3.32 18.77
N ALA A 194 37.79 2.04 18.47
CA ALA A 194 37.62 0.96 19.46
C ALA A 194 38.57 1.06 20.67
N SER A 195 39.64 1.86 20.57
CA SER A 195 40.55 2.21 21.66
C SER A 195 40.00 3.28 22.61
N GLY A 196 38.88 3.93 22.27
CA GLY A 196 38.37 5.12 22.94
C GLY A 196 39.05 6.43 22.53
N ARG A 197 40.07 6.39 21.66
CA ARG A 197 40.69 7.59 21.09
C ARG A 197 39.70 8.31 20.17
N MET A 198 39.64 9.63 20.29
CA MET A 198 38.88 10.50 19.39
C MET A 198 39.75 10.93 18.21
N TYR A 199 39.18 10.91 17.02
CA TYR A 199 39.81 11.31 15.77
C TYR A 199 38.95 12.36 15.08
N ASP A 200 39.57 13.45 14.62
CA ASP A 200 38.92 14.43 13.77
C ASP A 200 39.01 14.03 12.28
N ARG A 201 38.26 14.73 11.44
CA ARG A 201 38.28 14.55 9.99
C ARG A 201 39.68 14.58 9.38
N ARG A 202 40.53 15.52 9.79
CA ARG A 202 41.88 15.69 9.20
C ARG A 202 42.75 14.48 9.53
N GLN A 203 42.72 14.05 10.79
CA GLN A 203 43.43 12.85 11.26
C GLN A 203 43.00 11.62 10.46
N ILE A 204 41.69 11.39 10.31
CA ILE A 204 41.18 10.26 9.52
C ILE A 204 41.60 10.35 8.05
N LEU A 205 41.57 11.54 7.43
CA LEU A 205 42.00 11.72 6.04
C LEU A 205 43.51 11.51 5.82
N ASP A 206 44.32 11.67 6.87
CA ASP A 206 45.77 11.47 6.84
C ASP A 206 46.14 10.01 7.18
N GLU A 207 45.44 9.39 8.13
CA GLU A 207 45.73 8.03 8.63
C GLU A 207 45.14 6.92 7.72
N LEU A 208 43.87 7.04 7.27
CA LEU A 208 43.21 5.96 6.53
C LEU A 208 43.91 5.55 5.23
N PRO A 209 44.49 6.48 4.43
CA PRO A 209 45.18 6.07 3.21
C PRO A 209 46.42 5.21 3.44
N ALA A 210 47.11 5.41 4.57
CA ALA A 210 48.27 4.61 4.94
C ALA A 210 47.87 3.20 5.39
N GLU A 211 46.73 3.05 6.07
CA GLU A 211 46.20 1.77 6.54
C GLU A 211 45.50 0.95 5.46
N ALA A 212 45.20 1.55 4.31
CA ALA A 212 44.34 0.94 3.30
C ALA A 212 44.95 -0.28 2.60
N HIS A 213 46.29 -0.43 2.56
CA HIS A 213 46.95 -1.53 1.85
C HIS A 213 46.64 -2.90 2.48
N ASP A 214 46.66 -2.95 3.82
CA ASP A 214 46.47 -4.17 4.61
C ASP A 214 45.08 -4.23 5.27
N TYR A 215 44.14 -3.41 4.80
CA TYR A 215 42.81 -3.34 5.40
C TYR A 215 42.03 -4.63 5.10
N PRO A 216 41.62 -5.41 6.12
CA PRO A 216 40.93 -6.66 5.90
C PRO A 216 39.53 -6.42 5.34
N THR A 217 39.03 -7.40 4.58
CA THR A 217 37.61 -7.43 4.20
C THR A 217 36.74 -7.36 5.45
N ARG A 218 35.72 -6.50 5.43
CA ARG A 218 34.75 -6.33 6.50
C ARG A 218 33.35 -6.44 5.93
N THR A 219 32.53 -7.28 6.53
CA THR A 219 31.16 -7.51 6.12
C THR A 219 30.20 -6.86 7.10
N ILE A 220 29.29 -6.04 6.57
CA ILE A 220 28.23 -5.40 7.36
C ILE A 220 27.11 -6.42 7.59
N GLU A 221 26.75 -6.63 8.85
CA GLU A 221 25.63 -7.46 9.28
C GLU A 221 24.64 -6.66 10.14
N GLY A 222 23.36 -7.04 10.10
CA GLY A 222 22.33 -6.43 10.96
C GLY A 222 22.14 -4.94 10.73
N PHE A 223 22.29 -4.48 9.49
CA PHE A 223 22.19 -3.06 9.14
C PHE A 223 20.81 -2.50 9.46
N HIS A 224 20.78 -1.39 10.19
CA HIS A 224 19.57 -0.72 10.59
C HIS A 224 19.78 0.79 10.59
N ILE A 225 18.76 1.54 10.20
CA ILE A 225 18.77 3.01 10.18
C ILE A 225 17.71 3.58 11.11
N ARG A 226 17.98 4.74 11.69
CA ARG A 226 17.06 5.51 12.53
C ARG A 226 17.18 6.97 12.15
N GLU A 227 16.12 7.55 11.59
CA GLU A 227 16.06 8.98 11.35
C GLU A 227 15.97 9.73 12.69
N LEU A 228 16.87 10.70 12.90
CA LEU A 228 16.91 11.54 14.10
C LEU A 228 16.16 12.86 13.88
N SER A 229 16.29 13.40 12.67
CA SER A 229 15.55 14.55 12.16
C SER A 229 15.61 14.54 10.63
N GLU A 230 14.88 15.44 9.97
CA GLU A 230 15.02 15.63 8.53
C GLU A 230 16.49 15.83 8.15
N GLY A 231 17.00 14.99 7.22
CA GLY A 231 18.37 15.05 6.76
C GLY A 231 19.43 14.58 7.77
N LEU A 232 19.05 13.94 8.89
CA LEU A 232 19.98 13.40 9.88
C LEU A 232 19.59 11.97 10.26
N VAL A 233 20.44 10.99 9.93
CA VAL A 233 20.14 9.57 10.10
C VAL A 233 21.25 8.91 10.89
N GLN A 234 20.88 8.17 11.92
CA GLN A 234 21.78 7.27 12.61
C GLN A 234 21.72 5.88 12.00
N VAL A 235 22.88 5.27 11.85
CA VAL A 235 23.06 3.93 11.32
C VAL A 235 23.66 3.05 12.41
N PHE A 236 23.26 1.78 12.41
CA PHE A 236 23.76 0.73 13.29
C PHE A 236 24.04 -0.52 12.47
N TYR A 237 25.14 -1.19 12.77
CA TYR A 237 25.46 -2.48 12.18
C TYR A 237 26.56 -3.16 13.00
N ASP A 238 26.79 -4.42 12.70
CA ASP A 238 27.93 -5.15 13.22
C ASP A 238 28.92 -5.48 12.09
N ILE A 239 30.21 -5.58 12.44
CA ILE A 239 31.23 -6.17 11.57
C ILE A 239 31.58 -7.55 12.14
N ALA A 240 31.32 -8.58 11.34
CA ALA A 240 31.48 -9.97 11.75
C ALA A 240 32.93 -10.31 12.09
N GLU A 241 33.86 -9.90 11.23
CA GLU A 241 35.26 -10.35 11.25
C GLU A 241 36.03 -9.86 12.47
N ASN A 242 35.65 -8.72 13.05
CA ASN A 242 36.31 -8.16 14.23
C ASN A 242 35.38 -8.02 15.44
N GLY A 243 34.17 -8.59 15.37
CA GLY A 243 33.20 -8.58 16.46
C GLY A 243 32.90 -7.18 16.99
N THR A 244 32.84 -6.16 16.13
CA THR A 244 32.52 -4.79 16.55
C THR A 244 31.08 -4.43 16.23
N ARG A 245 30.44 -3.71 17.15
CA ARG A 245 29.21 -2.97 16.91
C ARG A 245 29.56 -1.56 16.52
N ARG A 246 28.97 -1.08 15.43
CA ARG A 246 29.23 0.23 14.87
C ARG A 246 27.98 1.07 14.86
N THR A 247 28.19 2.34 15.13
CA THR A 247 27.19 3.36 14.92
C THR A 247 27.82 4.53 14.19
N SER A 248 27.04 5.16 13.34
CA SER A 248 27.43 6.35 12.61
C SER A 248 26.24 7.27 12.48
N ILE A 249 26.51 8.56 12.29
CA ILE A 249 25.48 9.54 11.98
C ILE A 249 25.83 10.15 10.63
N TRP A 250 24.85 10.14 9.75
CA TRP A 250 24.90 10.71 8.41
C TRP A 250 24.03 11.96 8.36
N MET A 251 24.55 13.02 7.75
CA MET A 251 23.88 14.28 7.54
C MET A 251 23.77 14.55 6.03
N PHE A 252 22.58 14.94 5.58
CA PHE A 252 22.35 15.42 4.23
C PHE A 252 22.69 16.91 4.15
N ALA A 253 23.83 17.23 3.54
CA ALA A 253 24.33 18.60 3.44
C ALA A 253 24.87 18.85 2.02
N GLY A 254 24.47 19.95 1.39
CA GLY A 254 24.93 20.29 0.03
C GLY A 254 24.61 19.20 -1.00
N HIS A 255 23.36 18.71 -0.97
CA HIS A 255 22.82 17.67 -1.87
C HIS A 255 23.51 16.30 -1.81
N GLN A 256 24.25 15.99 -0.74
CA GLN A 256 24.88 14.69 -0.55
C GLN A 256 24.85 14.27 0.91
N TRP A 257 24.81 12.96 1.14
CA TRP A 257 24.95 12.39 2.47
C TRP A 257 26.42 12.30 2.85
N ARG A 258 26.75 12.79 4.04
CA ARG A 258 28.09 12.75 4.61
C ARG A 258 28.04 12.28 6.05
N MET A 259 28.96 11.41 6.43
CA MET A 259 29.10 10.95 7.80
C MET A 259 29.64 12.11 8.64
N ILE A 260 28.96 12.45 9.72
CA ILE A 260 29.38 13.46 10.71
C ILE A 260 29.90 12.83 12.00
N TYR A 261 29.55 11.57 12.26
CA TYR A 261 30.02 10.86 13.45
C TYR A 261 30.20 9.37 13.18
N HIS A 262 31.22 8.75 13.79
CA HIS A 262 31.41 7.31 13.82
C HIS A 262 31.87 6.81 15.19
N GLN A 263 31.42 5.64 15.60
CA GLN A 263 31.97 4.91 16.73
C GLN A 263 31.95 3.41 16.47
N GLY A 264 33.06 2.74 16.79
CA GLY A 264 33.15 1.29 16.82
C GLY A 264 33.45 0.79 18.24
N THR A 265 32.64 -0.13 18.76
CA THR A 265 32.84 -0.73 20.08
C THR A 265 32.90 -2.25 19.95
N ARG A 266 33.80 -2.92 20.67
CA ARG A 266 33.84 -4.39 20.69
C ARG A 266 32.56 -4.93 21.33
N ARG A 267 32.00 -6.02 20.78
CA ARG A 267 30.90 -6.73 21.45
C ARG A 267 31.39 -7.22 22.82
N ALA A 268 30.51 -7.21 23.80
CA ALA A 268 30.78 -7.84 25.08
C ALA A 268 31.02 -9.35 24.85
N SER A 269 32.05 -9.89 25.49
CA SER A 269 32.37 -11.31 25.54
C SER A 269 31.32 -12.08 26.34
#